data_AF-A0A2X4WQA8-F1
#
_entry.id   AF-A0A2X4WQA8-F1
#
_cell.length_a   1.000
_cell.length_b   1.000
_cell.length_c   1.000
_cell.angle_alpha   90.00
_cell.angle_beta   90.00
_cell.angle_gamma   90.00
#
_symmetry.space_group_name_H-M   'P 1'
#
loop_
_entity.id
_entity.type
_entity.pdbx_description
1 polymer ?
#
loop_
_entity_poly.entity_id
_entity_poly.type
_entity_poly.pdbx_seq_one_letter_code
_entity_poly.pdbx_strand_id
1 'polypeptide(L)'
;MKLDIIGDVHGCLGEFKILTQKLGYSWESGIPLHDAKRSLCFVGDVTDRGPDSLGMIEIVWKLWKKGCAYYVPGNHCDKLYRYLIGRNVQISHGLETTVAELKELPVKKANLYKKMFIELFEGSLLYQILDDGKLVIAHAGIRADYIGKYNKQVKTFVLYGDISGETHANGMPVRKDWAQKYHGKPFIVYGHTPVQEPRLIGNTINIDTGAVFGGKLTGFKYPEMETISIPSTMPYIEGKFSNFD
;
A
#
# COMPACT_ATOMS: atom_id res chain seq x y z
N MET A 1 2.60 2.04 -20.87
CA MET A 1 2.80 0.97 -19.85
C MET A 1 1.46 0.31 -19.50
N LYS A 2 1.39 -0.92 -18.95
CA LYS A 2 0.13 -1.53 -18.44
C LYS A 2 0.29 -2.02 -17.01
N LEU A 3 -0.47 -1.48 -16.08
CA LEU A 3 -0.36 -1.77 -14.65
C LEU A 3 -1.73 -2.05 -14.02
N ASP A 4 -1.74 -2.91 -13.02
CA ASP A 4 -2.85 -3.02 -12.07
C ASP A 4 -2.34 -2.63 -10.69
N ILE A 5 -2.76 -1.45 -10.23
CA ILE A 5 -2.28 -0.83 -9.00
C ILE A 5 -3.22 -1.22 -7.86
N ILE A 6 -2.69 -1.84 -6.82
CA ILE A 6 -3.43 -2.44 -5.72
C ILE A 6 -3.34 -1.52 -4.51
N GLY A 7 -4.50 -1.23 -3.90
CA GLY A 7 -4.62 -0.48 -2.65
C GLY A 7 -4.03 -1.22 -1.44
N ASP A 8 -4.20 -0.62 -0.26
CA ASP A 8 -3.70 -1.13 1.01
C ASP A 8 -4.28 -2.53 1.31
N VAL A 9 -3.41 -3.55 1.30
CA VAL A 9 -3.82 -4.96 1.45
C VAL A 9 -3.89 -5.36 2.91
N HIS A 10 -2.97 -4.88 3.74
CA HIS A 10 -2.93 -5.14 5.18
C HIS A 10 -3.09 -6.63 5.54
N GLY A 11 -2.33 -7.53 4.91
CA GLY A 11 -2.41 -8.97 5.21
C GLY A 11 -3.70 -9.68 4.75
N CYS A 12 -4.61 -9.02 4.03
CA CYS A 12 -5.79 -9.64 3.42
C CYS A 12 -5.42 -10.43 2.16
N LEU A 13 -4.64 -11.51 2.33
CA LEU A 13 -4.13 -12.32 1.21
C LEU A 13 -5.27 -12.98 0.40
N GLY A 14 -6.36 -13.40 1.06
CA GLY A 14 -7.52 -13.98 0.40
C GLY A 14 -8.16 -13.01 -0.60
N GLU A 15 -8.43 -11.80 -0.14
CA GLU A 15 -8.92 -10.67 -0.94
C GLU A 15 -8.00 -10.36 -2.12
N PHE A 16 -6.68 -10.30 -1.86
CA PHE A 16 -5.68 -10.07 -2.90
C PHE A 16 -5.70 -11.16 -3.98
N LYS A 17 -5.82 -12.43 -3.58
CA LYS A 17 -5.92 -13.55 -4.52
C LYS A 17 -7.17 -13.44 -5.38
N ILE A 18 -8.33 -13.15 -4.80
CA ILE A 18 -9.59 -13.01 -5.54
C ILE A 18 -9.53 -11.81 -6.50
N LEU A 19 -9.02 -10.67 -6.04
CA LEU A 19 -8.87 -9.47 -6.88
C LEU A 19 -7.96 -9.73 -8.08
N THR A 20 -6.79 -10.32 -7.85
CA THR A 20 -5.82 -10.59 -8.94
C THR A 20 -6.34 -11.64 -9.92
N GLN A 21 -7.09 -12.65 -9.45
CA GLN A 21 -7.79 -13.59 -10.36
C GLN A 21 -8.83 -12.87 -11.22
N LYS A 22 -9.61 -11.96 -10.64
CA LYS A 22 -10.59 -11.13 -11.37
C LYS A 22 -9.92 -10.18 -12.37
N LEU A 23 -8.70 -9.76 -12.09
CA LEU A 23 -7.84 -8.98 -13.00
C LEU A 23 -7.16 -9.85 -14.08
N GLY A 24 -7.34 -11.16 -14.07
CA GLY A 24 -6.80 -12.08 -15.08
C GLY A 24 -5.41 -12.64 -14.78
N TYR A 25 -4.92 -12.53 -13.54
CA TYR A 25 -3.63 -13.12 -13.15
C TYR A 25 -3.78 -14.62 -12.85
N SER A 26 -2.87 -15.42 -13.41
CA SER A 26 -2.71 -16.84 -13.11
C SER A 26 -1.88 -17.04 -11.84
N TRP A 27 -2.32 -17.96 -10.99
CA TRP A 27 -1.66 -18.35 -9.74
C TRP A 27 -0.96 -19.71 -9.79
N GLU A 28 -0.85 -20.32 -10.98
CA GLU A 28 -0.26 -21.66 -11.15
C GLU A 28 1.19 -21.76 -10.63
N SER A 29 1.95 -20.66 -10.71
CA SER A 29 3.33 -20.59 -10.23
C SER A 29 3.47 -20.33 -8.72
N GLY A 30 2.36 -20.22 -7.99
CA GLY A 30 2.31 -19.82 -6.58
C GLY A 30 2.39 -18.30 -6.33
N ILE A 31 2.57 -17.50 -7.37
CA ILE A 31 2.45 -16.03 -7.37
C ILE A 31 1.61 -15.57 -8.57
N PRO A 32 0.89 -14.44 -8.49
CA PRO A 32 0.04 -13.96 -9.58
C PRO A 32 0.89 -13.40 -10.73
N LEU A 33 0.82 -14.04 -11.90
CA LEU A 33 1.49 -13.59 -13.13
C LEU A 33 0.45 -13.39 -14.25
N HIS A 34 0.73 -12.49 -15.18
CA HIS A 34 -0.22 -12.11 -16.24
C HIS A 34 0.41 -12.24 -17.63
N ASP A 35 -0.23 -13.02 -18.51
CA ASP A 35 0.31 -13.32 -19.86
C ASP A 35 0.27 -12.12 -20.81
N ALA A 36 -0.74 -11.24 -20.68
CA ALA A 36 -0.83 -9.99 -21.44
C ALA A 36 0.18 -8.88 -21.03
N LYS A 37 1.28 -9.23 -20.36
CA LYS A 37 2.37 -8.32 -19.95
C LYS A 37 1.88 -7.14 -19.10
N ARG A 38 0.88 -7.36 -18.24
CA ARG A 38 0.50 -6.44 -17.16
C ARG A 38 1.38 -6.71 -15.94
N SER A 39 1.73 -5.66 -15.21
CA SER A 39 2.47 -5.77 -13.96
C SER A 39 1.65 -5.24 -12.80
N LEU A 40 1.80 -5.88 -11.64
CA LEU A 40 1.20 -5.36 -10.42
C LEU A 40 1.99 -4.14 -9.92
N CYS A 41 1.29 -3.22 -9.27
CA CYS A 41 1.93 -2.16 -8.51
C CYS A 41 1.24 -2.05 -7.15
N PHE A 42 1.98 -1.94 -6.05
CA PHE A 42 1.41 -1.83 -4.71
C PHE A 42 1.60 -0.41 -4.19
N VAL A 43 0.54 0.22 -3.67
CA VAL A 43 0.61 1.55 -3.04
C VAL A 43 1.20 1.52 -1.62
N GLY A 44 1.59 0.35 -1.12
CA GLY A 44 2.17 0.16 0.20
C GLY A 44 1.27 -0.66 1.11
N ASP A 45 1.61 -0.65 2.40
CA ASP A 45 0.82 -1.22 3.49
C ASP A 45 0.24 -2.61 3.20
N VAL A 46 1.15 -3.50 2.78
CA VAL A 46 0.85 -4.91 2.47
C VAL A 46 0.81 -5.81 3.72
N THR A 47 1.32 -5.32 4.86
CA THR A 47 1.39 -6.01 6.16
C THR A 47 0.53 -5.31 7.22
N ASP A 48 0.52 -5.87 8.42
CA ASP A 48 -0.19 -5.38 9.60
C ASP A 48 -1.72 -5.53 9.49
N ARG A 49 -2.36 -5.69 10.66
CA ARG A 49 -3.81 -5.82 10.91
C ARG A 49 -4.46 -7.12 10.44
N GLY A 50 -4.30 -7.49 9.17
CA GLY A 50 -4.98 -8.66 8.61
C GLY A 50 -4.31 -9.98 9.00
N PRO A 51 -4.89 -11.10 8.54
CA PRO A 51 -4.55 -12.42 9.04
C PRO A 51 -3.28 -13.06 8.42
N ASP A 52 -2.80 -12.56 7.28
CA ASP A 52 -1.70 -13.20 6.55
C ASP A 52 -0.70 -12.17 6.00
N SER A 53 0.01 -11.51 6.91
CA SER A 53 1.05 -10.55 6.57
C SER A 53 2.26 -11.24 5.94
N LEU A 54 2.68 -12.39 6.47
CA LEU A 54 3.86 -13.11 6.00
C LEU A 54 3.69 -13.66 4.58
N GLY A 55 2.51 -14.19 4.24
CA GLY A 55 2.18 -14.60 2.87
C GLY A 55 2.23 -13.43 1.90
N MET A 56 1.70 -12.25 2.30
CA MET A 56 1.82 -11.03 1.51
C MET A 56 3.29 -10.60 1.32
N ILE A 57 4.13 -10.64 2.37
CA ILE A 57 5.57 -10.34 2.24
C ILE A 57 6.22 -11.24 1.20
N GLU A 58 6.00 -12.55 1.29
CA GLU A 58 6.63 -13.52 0.39
C GLU A 58 6.20 -13.32 -1.07
N ILE A 59 4.91 -13.10 -1.32
CA ILE A 59 4.37 -12.91 -2.67
C ILE A 59 4.88 -11.61 -3.28
N VAL A 60 4.77 -10.49 -2.55
CA VAL A 60 5.20 -9.17 -3.05
C VAL A 60 6.71 -9.16 -3.29
N TRP A 61 7.50 -9.73 -2.36
CA TRP A 61 8.95 -9.85 -2.54
C TRP A 61 9.31 -10.70 -3.77
N LYS A 62 8.65 -11.84 -3.98
CA LYS A 62 8.90 -12.70 -5.16
C LYS A 62 8.56 -11.98 -6.47
N LEU A 63 7.43 -11.27 -6.53
CA LEU A 63 7.03 -10.50 -7.71
C LEU A 63 8.02 -9.36 -8.01
N TRP A 64 8.39 -8.60 -6.98
CA TRP A 64 9.35 -7.51 -7.07
C TRP A 64 10.75 -8.02 -7.49
N LYS A 65 11.24 -9.10 -6.87
CA LYS A 65 12.54 -9.70 -7.16
C LYS A 65 12.65 -10.22 -8.60
N LYS A 66 11.53 -10.66 -9.18
CA LYS A 66 11.43 -11.09 -10.59
C LYS A 66 11.24 -9.92 -11.57
N GLY A 67 11.08 -8.69 -11.09
CA GLY A 67 10.75 -7.53 -11.93
C GLY A 67 9.33 -7.56 -12.49
N CYS A 68 8.42 -8.33 -11.87
CA CYS A 68 7.02 -8.45 -12.30
C CYS A 68 6.07 -7.51 -11.54
N ALA A 69 6.57 -6.78 -10.54
CA ALA A 69 5.78 -5.79 -9.81
C ALA A 69 6.60 -4.59 -9.36
N TYR A 70 5.91 -3.45 -9.24
CA TYR A 70 6.39 -2.24 -8.60
C TYR A 70 5.87 -2.17 -7.16
N TYR A 71 6.64 -1.58 -6.26
CA TYR A 71 6.26 -1.41 -4.87
C TYR A 71 6.70 -0.03 -4.37
N VAL A 72 5.87 0.58 -3.52
CA VAL A 72 6.24 1.75 -2.71
C VAL A 72 5.90 1.44 -1.25
N PRO A 73 6.73 1.86 -0.28
CA PRO A 73 6.46 1.62 1.13
C PRO A 73 5.38 2.58 1.65
N GLY A 74 4.50 2.07 2.51
CA GLY A 74 3.58 2.89 3.31
C GLY A 74 4.05 3.09 4.75
N ASN A 75 3.25 3.76 5.59
CA ASN A 75 3.66 4.03 6.97
C ASN A 75 3.72 2.78 7.85
N HIS A 76 2.87 1.78 7.61
CA HIS A 76 2.97 0.50 8.31
C HIS A 76 4.25 -0.22 7.89
N CYS A 77 4.59 -0.16 6.61
CA CYS A 77 5.83 -0.73 6.11
C CYS A 77 7.09 -0.08 6.73
N ASP A 78 7.13 1.25 6.87
CA ASP A 78 8.25 1.95 7.55
C ASP A 78 8.33 1.57 9.04
N LYS A 79 7.18 1.40 9.72
CA LYS A 79 7.13 0.97 11.12
C LYS A 79 7.64 -0.46 11.29
N LEU A 80 7.19 -1.40 10.45
CA LEU A 80 7.65 -2.79 10.44
C LEU A 80 9.14 -2.86 10.11
N TYR A 81 9.61 -2.13 9.09
CA TYR A 81 11.03 -2.09 8.74
C TYR A 81 11.89 -1.66 9.94
N ARG A 82 11.51 -0.56 10.61
CA ARG A 82 12.21 -0.09 11.82
C ARG A 82 12.22 -1.13 12.93
N TYR A 83 11.10 -1.83 13.16
CA TYR A 83 11.04 -2.94 14.11
C TYR A 83 12.05 -4.05 13.74
N LEU A 84 12.08 -4.46 12.47
CA LEU A 84 12.88 -5.59 11.99
C LEU A 84 14.39 -5.33 12.03
N ILE A 85 14.83 -4.08 11.83
CA ILE A 85 16.24 -3.69 11.99
C ILE A 85 16.63 -3.40 13.46
N GLY A 86 15.75 -3.69 14.41
CA GLY A 86 16.03 -3.61 15.84
C GLY A 86 15.81 -2.25 16.49
N ARG A 87 15.10 -1.31 15.83
CA ARG A 87 14.74 -0.05 16.50
C ARG A 87 13.62 -0.28 17.50
N ASN A 88 13.66 0.47 18.60
CA ASN A 88 12.59 0.49 19.59
C ASN A 88 11.36 1.21 19.02
N VAL A 89 10.35 0.45 18.58
CA VAL A 89 9.06 0.97 18.12
C VAL A 89 7.94 0.35 18.94
N GLN A 90 6.90 1.14 19.20
CA GLN A 90 5.71 0.64 19.87
C GLN A 90 4.99 -0.38 18.98
N ILE A 91 4.76 -1.58 19.50
CA ILE A 91 3.96 -2.62 18.84
C ILE A 91 2.48 -2.26 19.04
N SER A 92 1.89 -1.62 18.03
CA SER A 92 0.53 -1.09 18.08
C SER A 92 -0.01 -0.76 16.68
N HIS A 93 -1.31 -0.51 16.61
CA HIS A 93 -2.04 -0.05 15.41
C HIS A 93 -2.03 -1.04 14.24
N GLY A 94 -1.75 -2.31 14.48
CA GLY A 94 -1.72 -3.37 13.49
C GLY A 94 -0.41 -4.17 13.51
N LEU A 95 0.71 -3.55 13.91
CA LEU A 95 2.02 -4.21 13.92
C LEU A 95 2.04 -5.47 14.79
N GLU A 96 1.22 -5.51 15.83
CA GLU A 96 1.03 -6.66 16.73
C GLU A 96 0.73 -7.96 15.97
N THR A 97 -0.03 -7.91 14.88
CA THR A 97 -0.41 -9.08 14.08
C THR A 97 0.79 -9.68 13.34
N THR A 98 1.51 -8.87 12.56
CA THR A 98 2.72 -9.33 11.84
C THR A 98 3.82 -9.78 12.81
N VAL A 99 3.96 -9.10 13.96
CA VAL A 99 4.91 -9.52 15.00
C VAL A 99 4.50 -10.85 15.61
N ALA A 100 3.21 -11.10 15.82
CA ALA A 100 2.71 -12.40 16.29
C ALA A 100 3.00 -13.51 15.27
N GLU A 101 2.68 -13.31 14.00
CA GLU A 101 2.98 -14.27 12.92
C GLU A 101 4.48 -14.63 12.89
N LEU A 102 5.37 -13.64 13.03
CA LEU A 102 6.82 -13.88 13.07
C LEU A 102 7.27 -14.68 14.30
N LYS A 103 6.61 -14.50 15.45
CA LYS A 103 6.96 -15.16 16.72
C LYS A 103 6.49 -16.61 16.77
N GLU A 104 5.44 -16.95 16.04
CA GLU A 104 4.93 -18.33 15.94
C GLU A 104 5.82 -19.23 15.09
N LEU A 105 6.68 -18.64 14.24
CA LEU A 105 7.60 -19.39 13.39
C LEU A 105 8.89 -19.79 14.10
N PRO A 106 9.50 -20.93 13.72
CA PRO A 106 10.88 -21.23 14.07
C PRO A 106 11.83 -20.10 13.63
N VAL A 107 12.83 -19.78 14.45
CA VAL A 107 13.76 -18.65 14.26
C VAL A 107 14.33 -18.59 12.83
N LYS A 108 14.70 -19.73 12.25
CA LYS A 108 15.21 -19.80 10.87
C LYS A 108 14.19 -19.31 9.83
N LYS A 109 12.92 -19.70 9.96
CA LYS A 109 11.84 -19.27 9.06
C LYS A 109 11.48 -17.81 9.29
N ALA A 110 11.36 -17.37 10.55
CA ALA A 110 11.13 -15.97 10.87
C ALA A 110 12.20 -15.08 10.23
N ASN A 111 13.49 -15.43 10.37
CA ASN A 111 14.60 -14.68 9.78
C ASN A 111 14.55 -14.61 8.24
N LEU A 112 13.97 -15.60 7.57
CA LEU A 112 13.76 -15.56 6.12
C LEU A 112 12.76 -14.45 5.73
N TYR A 113 11.59 -14.41 6.37
CA TYR A 113 10.60 -13.34 6.12
C TYR A 113 11.14 -11.96 6.47
N LYS A 114 11.90 -11.84 7.57
CA LYS A 114 12.58 -10.58 7.93
C LYS A 114 13.51 -10.13 6.81
N LYS A 115 14.34 -11.03 6.29
CA LYS A 115 15.28 -10.73 5.21
C LYS A 115 14.53 -10.31 3.94
N MET A 116 13.47 -11.04 3.56
CA MET A 116 12.64 -10.69 2.40
C MET A 116 12.07 -9.28 2.53
N PHE A 117 11.46 -8.95 3.67
CA PHE A 117 10.85 -7.63 3.84
C PHE A 117 11.87 -6.50 3.89
N ILE A 118 13.00 -6.69 4.59
CA ILE A 118 14.10 -5.71 4.62
C ILE A 118 14.62 -5.45 3.21
N GLU A 119 14.86 -6.51 2.43
CA GLU A 119 15.34 -6.38 1.06
C GLU A 119 14.32 -5.67 0.15
N LEU A 120 13.03 -6.01 0.26
CA LEU A 120 11.97 -5.32 -0.47
C LEU A 120 11.92 -3.83 -0.13
N PHE A 121 11.96 -3.50 1.17
CA PHE A 121 11.85 -2.13 1.64
C PHE A 121 13.05 -1.28 1.22
N GLU A 122 14.28 -1.77 1.43
CA GLU A 122 15.52 -1.05 1.10
C GLU A 122 15.76 -0.95 -0.41
N GLY A 123 15.30 -1.94 -1.18
CA GLY A 123 15.40 -1.94 -2.64
C GLY A 123 14.34 -1.11 -3.36
N SER A 124 13.33 -0.61 -2.65
CA SER A 124 12.19 0.10 -3.26
C SER A 124 12.32 1.62 -3.15
N LEU A 125 11.81 2.30 -4.17
CA LEU A 125 11.71 3.77 -4.15
C LEU A 125 10.60 4.21 -3.18
N LEU A 126 10.79 5.38 -2.58
CA LEU A 126 9.79 6.02 -1.70
C LEU A 126 8.45 6.22 -2.43
N TYR A 127 8.51 6.59 -3.71
CA TYR A 127 7.38 6.68 -4.63
C TYR A 127 7.88 6.41 -6.06
N GLN A 128 6.99 5.99 -6.95
CA GLN A 128 7.31 5.69 -8.35
C GLN A 128 6.92 6.85 -9.27
N ILE A 129 7.74 7.13 -10.27
CA ILE A 129 7.40 7.99 -11.42
C ILE A 129 7.49 7.10 -12.67
N LEU A 130 6.36 6.89 -13.33
CA LEU A 130 6.18 5.89 -14.39
C LEU A 130 5.57 6.52 -15.65
N ASP A 131 5.59 5.76 -16.74
CA ASP A 131 5.04 6.15 -18.06
C ASP A 131 5.47 7.56 -18.50
N ASP A 132 6.78 7.79 -18.54
CA ASP A 132 7.40 9.07 -18.92
C ASP A 132 6.92 10.26 -18.06
N GLY A 133 6.66 10.02 -16.79
CA GLY A 133 6.22 11.03 -15.83
C GLY A 133 4.72 11.30 -15.83
N LYS A 134 3.93 10.54 -16.59
CA LYS A 134 2.46 10.68 -16.62
C LYS A 134 1.77 10.03 -15.43
N LEU A 135 2.41 9.07 -14.77
CA LEU A 135 1.84 8.32 -13.65
C LEU A 135 2.78 8.39 -12.44
N VAL A 136 2.22 8.66 -11.27
CA VAL A 136 2.94 8.65 -9.99
C VAL A 136 2.20 7.77 -9.00
N ILE A 137 2.94 6.89 -8.33
CA ILE A 137 2.40 6.02 -7.27
C ILE A 137 3.09 6.40 -5.96
N ALA A 138 2.30 6.80 -4.98
CA ALA A 138 2.80 7.23 -3.67
C ALA A 138 1.77 6.83 -2.60
N HIS A 139 2.22 6.30 -1.46
CA HIS A 139 1.32 5.70 -0.47
C HIS A 139 0.23 6.67 0.04
N ALA A 140 0.61 7.76 0.70
CA ALA A 140 -0.33 8.79 1.16
C ALA A 140 -0.57 9.89 0.12
N GLY A 141 -0.07 9.71 -1.10
CA GLY A 141 -0.04 10.71 -2.14
C GLY A 141 1.20 11.60 -2.12
N ILE A 142 1.25 12.59 -3.02
CA ILE A 142 2.38 13.51 -3.17
C ILE A 142 1.95 14.81 -3.84
N ARG A 143 2.47 15.95 -3.38
CA ARG A 143 2.23 17.25 -4.02
C ARG A 143 3.02 17.40 -5.32
N ALA A 144 2.49 18.19 -6.25
CA ALA A 144 3.13 18.44 -7.55
C ALA A 144 4.56 19.00 -7.41
N ASP A 145 4.80 19.91 -6.46
CA ASP A 145 6.11 20.51 -6.21
C ASP A 145 7.09 19.58 -5.47
N TYR A 146 6.63 18.40 -5.03
CA TYR A 146 7.46 17.39 -4.36
C TYR A 146 7.91 16.27 -5.31
N ILE A 147 7.27 16.13 -6.47
CA ILE A 147 7.63 15.12 -7.48
C ILE A 147 9.08 15.37 -7.95
N GLY A 148 9.92 14.33 -7.89
CA GLY A 148 11.36 14.37 -8.20
C GLY A 148 12.26 14.74 -7.01
N LYS A 149 11.70 15.01 -5.83
CA LYS A 149 12.45 15.32 -4.59
C LYS A 149 12.40 14.14 -3.60
N TYR A 150 13.42 14.01 -2.74
CA TYR A 150 13.56 12.88 -1.79
C TYR A 150 14.00 13.30 -0.39
N ASN A 151 13.80 14.57 -0.02
CA ASN A 151 14.18 15.07 1.30
C ASN A 151 13.20 14.58 2.41
N LYS A 152 13.53 14.87 3.68
CA LYS A 152 12.74 14.44 4.85
C LYS A 152 11.28 14.90 4.77
N GLN A 153 11.00 16.10 4.27
CA GLN A 153 9.63 16.61 4.14
C GLN A 153 8.82 15.80 3.13
N VAL A 154 9.42 15.43 2.00
CA VAL A 154 8.79 14.54 1.01
C VAL A 154 8.55 13.16 1.60
N LYS A 155 9.53 12.58 2.30
CA LYS A 155 9.35 11.28 2.98
C LYS A 155 8.19 11.33 3.97
N THR A 156 8.10 12.37 4.79
CA THR A 156 6.99 12.54 5.73
C THR A 156 5.65 12.63 5.00
N PHE A 157 5.58 13.41 3.92
CA PHE A 157 4.34 13.55 3.15
C PHE A 157 3.90 12.23 2.50
N VAL A 158 4.81 11.53 1.82
CA VAL A 158 4.49 10.30 1.10
C VAL A 158 4.06 9.17 2.04
N LEU A 159 4.62 9.11 3.25
CA LEU A 159 4.24 8.08 4.21
C LEU A 159 3.03 8.45 5.06
N TYR A 160 2.84 9.73 5.40
CA TYR A 160 1.87 10.14 6.43
C TYR A 160 0.82 11.16 5.95
N GLY A 161 0.92 11.64 4.73
CA GLY A 161 0.03 12.65 4.14
C GLY A 161 0.36 14.09 4.55
N ASP A 162 -0.58 15.01 4.27
CA ASP A 162 -0.48 16.43 4.60
C ASP A 162 -0.86 16.68 6.07
N ILE A 163 0.04 16.35 6.99
CA ILE A 163 -0.13 16.55 8.42
C ILE A 163 -0.13 18.05 8.78
N SER A 164 -1.12 18.52 9.55
CA SER A 164 -1.23 19.92 9.95
C SER A 164 -0.23 20.32 11.04
N GLY A 165 0.32 19.35 11.76
CA GLY A 165 1.11 19.54 12.99
C GLY A 165 0.27 19.36 14.27
N GLU A 166 -1.05 19.31 14.15
CA GLU A 166 -1.97 19.02 15.25
C GLU A 166 -2.25 17.52 15.36
N THR A 167 -2.73 17.08 16.53
CA THR A 167 -3.11 15.68 16.79
C THR A 167 -4.51 15.62 17.37
N HIS A 168 -5.29 14.63 16.92
CA HIS A 168 -6.55 14.25 17.55
C HIS A 168 -6.31 13.71 18.98
N ALA A 169 -7.38 13.61 19.78
CA ALA A 169 -7.32 13.09 21.16
C ALA A 169 -6.76 11.65 21.25
N ASN A 170 -6.85 10.87 20.18
CA ASN A 170 -6.27 9.53 20.08
C ASN A 170 -4.79 9.52 19.65
N GLY A 171 -4.14 10.68 19.56
CA GLY A 171 -2.73 10.85 19.18
C GLY A 171 -2.45 10.79 17.67
N MET A 172 -3.47 10.60 16.83
CA MET A 172 -3.30 10.57 15.38
C MET A 172 -3.13 11.99 14.81
N PRO A 173 -2.26 12.21 13.81
CA PRO A 173 -2.13 13.53 13.17
C PRO A 173 -3.43 13.95 12.49
N VAL A 174 -3.79 15.22 12.65
CA VAL A 174 -4.80 15.89 11.83
C VAL A 174 -4.23 16.07 10.43
N ARG A 175 -5.00 15.67 9.41
CA ARG A 175 -4.58 15.71 8.01
C ARG A 175 -5.45 16.65 7.20
N LYS A 176 -4.83 17.33 6.24
CA LYS A 176 -5.50 18.17 5.24
C LYS A 176 -5.80 17.35 4.00
N ASP A 177 -6.85 17.74 3.27
CA ASP A 177 -7.18 17.16 1.97
C ASP A 177 -6.31 17.79 0.86
N TRP A 178 -5.08 17.29 0.72
CA TRP A 178 -4.12 17.78 -0.25
C TRP A 178 -4.59 17.57 -1.70
N ALA A 179 -5.43 16.56 -1.94
CA ALA A 179 -5.90 16.18 -3.27
C ALA A 179 -6.72 17.30 -3.91
N GLN A 180 -7.52 18.04 -3.13
CA GLN A 180 -8.27 19.22 -3.59
C GLN A 180 -7.35 20.33 -4.12
N LYS A 181 -6.12 20.41 -3.62
CA LYS A 181 -5.13 21.44 -3.98
C LYS A 181 -4.14 20.95 -5.04
N TYR A 182 -4.32 19.73 -5.54
CA TYR A 182 -3.44 19.16 -6.55
C TYR A 182 -3.82 19.64 -7.95
N HIS A 183 -2.91 20.35 -8.59
CA HIS A 183 -3.04 20.81 -9.99
C HIS A 183 -1.89 20.33 -10.88
N GLY A 184 -1.21 19.25 -10.48
CA GLY A 184 -0.13 18.67 -11.26
C GLY A 184 -0.64 17.94 -12.51
N LYS A 185 0.25 17.83 -13.51
CA LYS A 185 -0.02 17.06 -14.74
C LYS A 185 -0.01 15.54 -14.54
N PRO A 186 0.91 14.95 -13.76
CA PRO A 186 0.92 13.51 -13.54
C PRO A 186 -0.37 13.04 -12.85
N PHE A 187 -0.85 11.86 -13.23
CA PHE A 187 -1.93 11.19 -12.53
C PHE A 187 -1.37 10.46 -11.30
N ILE A 188 -1.94 10.71 -10.12
CA ILE A 188 -1.47 10.12 -8.86
C ILE A 188 -2.43 9.02 -8.40
N VAL A 189 -1.91 7.82 -8.19
CA VAL A 189 -2.64 6.72 -7.54
C VAL A 189 -2.05 6.49 -6.16
N TYR A 190 -2.91 6.49 -5.14
CA TYR A 190 -2.50 6.44 -3.74
C TYR A 190 -3.52 5.69 -2.86
N GLY A 191 -3.20 5.51 -1.58
CA GLY A 191 -3.99 4.83 -0.56
C GLY A 191 -3.97 5.56 0.78
N HIS A 192 -3.57 4.87 1.86
CA HIS A 192 -3.32 5.39 3.22
C HIS A 192 -4.53 5.78 4.08
N THR A 193 -5.48 6.52 3.51
CA THR A 193 -6.66 7.00 4.24
C THR A 193 -7.89 6.25 3.72
N PRO A 194 -8.44 5.30 4.48
CA PRO A 194 -9.52 4.45 3.99
C PRO A 194 -10.76 5.27 3.61
N VAL A 195 -11.32 4.98 2.44
CA VAL A 195 -12.57 5.55 1.90
C VAL A 195 -13.56 4.44 1.56
N GLN A 196 -14.86 4.73 1.53
CA GLN A 196 -15.86 3.70 1.22
C GLN A 196 -15.79 3.26 -0.25
N GLU A 197 -15.57 4.21 -1.15
CA GLU A 197 -15.41 4.00 -2.59
C GLU A 197 -14.15 4.73 -3.08
N PRO A 198 -13.53 4.30 -4.19
CA PRO A 198 -12.37 4.98 -4.75
C PRO A 198 -12.64 6.47 -4.98
N ARG A 199 -11.78 7.32 -4.44
CA ARG A 199 -11.99 8.77 -4.44
C ARG A 199 -11.14 9.43 -5.51
N LEU A 200 -11.75 9.76 -6.65
CA LEU A 200 -11.14 10.51 -7.74
C LEU A 200 -11.33 12.02 -7.56
N ILE A 201 -10.23 12.77 -7.44
CA ILE A 201 -10.22 14.24 -7.38
C ILE A 201 -9.20 14.78 -8.37
N GLY A 202 -9.66 15.42 -9.45
CA GLY A 202 -8.80 15.89 -10.53
C GLY A 202 -7.92 14.76 -11.07
N ASN A 203 -6.60 14.95 -11.03
CA ASN A 203 -5.60 13.96 -11.45
C ASN A 203 -5.11 13.07 -10.30
N THR A 204 -5.95 12.79 -9.31
CA THR A 204 -5.57 11.96 -8.15
C THR A 204 -6.67 10.96 -7.83
N ILE A 205 -6.31 9.72 -7.50
CA ILE A 205 -7.26 8.70 -7.05
C ILE A 205 -6.74 7.98 -5.80
N ASN A 206 -7.55 8.03 -4.74
CA ASN A 206 -7.37 7.18 -3.56
C ASN A 206 -8.08 5.85 -3.80
N ILE A 207 -7.35 4.74 -3.69
CA ILE A 207 -7.87 3.37 -3.83
C ILE A 207 -7.74 2.54 -2.56
N ASP A 208 -7.38 3.13 -1.43
CA ASP A 208 -7.53 2.48 -0.12
C ASP A 208 -9.02 2.45 0.25
N THR A 209 -9.67 1.35 -0.09
CA THR A 209 -11.07 1.10 0.26
C THR A 209 -11.24 0.27 1.53
N GLY A 210 -10.22 0.26 2.40
CA GLY A 210 -10.30 -0.31 3.75
C GLY A 210 -10.54 -1.82 3.77
N ALA A 211 -9.81 -2.60 2.96
CA ALA A 211 -9.96 -4.06 2.89
C ALA A 211 -9.94 -4.70 4.28
N VAL A 212 -8.95 -4.36 5.10
CA VAL A 212 -8.81 -4.94 6.46
C VAL A 212 -9.89 -4.48 7.45
N PHE A 213 -10.66 -3.45 7.11
CA PHE A 213 -11.75 -2.91 7.92
C PHE A 213 -13.14 -3.34 7.42
N GLY A 214 -13.19 -4.42 6.64
CA GLY A 214 -14.42 -4.98 6.09
C GLY A 214 -15.03 -4.18 4.94
N GLY A 215 -14.26 -3.26 4.34
CA GLY A 215 -14.65 -2.53 3.14
C GLY A 215 -14.42 -3.37 1.88
N LYS A 216 -13.55 -2.90 1.00
CA LYS A 216 -13.18 -3.59 -0.24
C LYS A 216 -11.68 -3.59 -0.43
N LEU A 217 -11.15 -4.57 -1.15
CA LEU A 217 -9.84 -4.42 -1.78
C LEU A 217 -10.03 -3.93 -3.21
N THR A 218 -9.39 -2.81 -3.54
CA THR A 218 -9.52 -2.17 -4.86
C THR A 218 -8.20 -2.21 -5.62
N GLY A 219 -8.31 -2.55 -6.90
CA GLY A 219 -7.28 -2.35 -7.91
C GLY A 219 -7.68 -1.24 -8.89
N PHE A 220 -6.69 -0.54 -9.43
CA PHE A 220 -6.82 0.47 -10.48
C PHE A 220 -6.03 0.06 -11.71
N LYS A 221 -6.71 -0.06 -12.84
CA LYS A 221 -6.14 -0.48 -14.12
C LYS A 221 -5.63 0.76 -14.86
N TYR A 222 -4.35 0.75 -15.21
CA TYR A 222 -3.71 1.78 -16.02
C TYR A 222 -3.19 1.16 -17.33
N PRO A 223 -3.43 1.78 -18.51
CA PRO A 223 -3.97 3.12 -18.74
C PRO A 223 -5.50 3.16 -18.93
N GLU A 224 -6.20 2.07 -18.58
CA GLU A 224 -7.67 1.99 -18.74
C GLU A 224 -8.41 3.01 -17.86
N MET A 225 -7.81 3.42 -16.75
CA MET A 225 -8.37 4.34 -15.76
C MET A 225 -9.65 3.79 -15.10
N GLU A 226 -9.69 2.48 -14.88
CA GLU A 226 -10.84 1.75 -14.32
C GLU A 226 -10.51 1.15 -12.97
N THR A 227 -11.43 1.25 -12.00
CA THR A 227 -11.31 0.56 -10.72
C THR A 227 -12.03 -0.79 -10.75
N ILE A 228 -11.40 -1.82 -10.19
CA ILE A 228 -12.03 -3.10 -9.90
C ILE A 228 -11.89 -3.38 -8.42
N SER A 229 -13.00 -3.68 -7.77
CA SER A 229 -13.03 -3.99 -6.34
C SER A 229 -13.62 -5.37 -6.09
N ILE A 230 -13.24 -5.94 -4.96
CA ILE A 230 -13.87 -7.12 -4.36
C ILE A 230 -14.24 -6.79 -2.91
N PRO A 231 -15.39 -7.27 -2.40
CA PRO A 231 -15.76 -7.07 -1.01
C PRO A 231 -14.79 -7.83 -0.09
N SER A 232 -14.48 -7.24 1.05
CA SER A 232 -13.68 -7.88 2.08
C SER A 232 -14.52 -8.87 2.89
N THR A 233 -13.87 -9.94 3.35
CA THR A 233 -14.44 -10.89 4.31
C THR A 233 -14.15 -10.51 5.77
N MET A 234 -13.35 -9.46 5.99
CA MET A 234 -13.02 -8.95 7.33
C MET A 234 -14.23 -8.27 8.00
N PRO A 235 -14.30 -8.23 9.35
CA PRO A 235 -15.37 -7.52 10.04
C PRO A 235 -15.41 -6.03 9.69
N TYR A 236 -16.61 -5.51 9.39
CA TYR A 236 -16.81 -4.10 9.06
C TYR A 236 -16.60 -3.19 10.28
N ILE A 237 -15.77 -2.15 10.12
CA ILE A 237 -15.48 -1.16 11.17
C ILE A 237 -15.83 0.24 10.66
N GLU A 238 -17.04 0.71 10.94
CA GLU A 238 -17.60 1.97 10.44
C GLU A 238 -16.68 3.18 10.70
N GLY A 239 -16.12 3.30 11.90
CA GLY A 239 -15.25 4.42 12.30
C GLY A 239 -13.86 4.46 11.66
N LYS A 240 -13.57 3.62 10.66
CA LYS A 240 -12.29 3.60 9.94
C LYS A 240 -12.32 4.27 8.57
N PHE A 241 -13.49 4.59 8.06
CA PHE A 241 -13.66 5.22 6.75
C PHE A 241 -13.76 6.74 6.90
N SER A 242 -13.00 7.46 6.08
CA SER A 242 -12.98 8.92 6.10
C SER A 242 -14.04 9.48 5.18
N ASN A 243 -14.79 10.45 5.70
CA ASN A 243 -15.63 11.32 4.90
C ASN A 243 -14.85 12.60 4.61
N PHE A 244 -14.79 12.99 3.34
CA PHE A 244 -14.21 14.24 2.90
C PHE A 244 -15.37 15.17 2.55
N ASP A 245 -15.45 16.31 3.22
CA ASP A 245 -16.39 17.38 2.89
C ASP A 245 -15.95 18.16 1.63
#